data_AF-B7FFA7-F1
#
_entry.id   AF-B7FFA7-F1
#
_cell.length_a   1.000
_cell.length_b   1.000
_cell.length_c   1.000
_cell.angle_alpha   90.00
_cell.angle_beta   90.00
_cell.angle_gamma   90.00
#
_symmetry.space_group_name_H-M   'P 1'
#
loop_
_entity.id
_entity.type
_entity.pdbx_description
1 polymer ?
#
loop_
_entity_poly.entity_id
_entity_poly.type
_entity_poly.pdbx_seq_one_letter_code
_entity_poly.pdbx_strand_id
1 'polypeptide(L)'
;MVTVEEIRKAQRSNGPATILAFGTATPSHCVTQAEYPDYYFRITNSEHMTDLKEKFKRMCEKSMIKKRYMHITEEFLKENPNMCAYMAPSLDARQDLVVVEVPKLGKDAAKKSHS
;
A
#
# COMPACT_ATOMS: atom_id res chain seq x y z
N MET A 1 -23.24 -42.56 19.84
CA MET A 1 -22.29 -42.13 18.80
C MET A 1 -22.79 -40.79 18.31
N VAL A 2 -22.01 -39.72 18.40
CA VAL A 2 -22.44 -38.39 17.96
C VAL A 2 -22.42 -38.36 16.43
N THR A 3 -23.47 -37.79 15.84
CA THR A 3 -23.61 -37.70 14.37
C THR A 3 -22.93 -36.45 13.82
N VAL A 4 -22.56 -36.47 12.54
CA VAL A 4 -22.00 -35.29 11.85
C VAL A 4 -22.98 -34.12 11.86
N GLU A 5 -24.29 -34.39 11.84
CA GLU A 5 -25.34 -33.37 11.86
C GLU A 5 -25.42 -32.65 13.21
N GLU A 6 -25.30 -33.38 14.32
CA GLU A 6 -25.23 -32.80 15.66
C GLU A 6 -24.00 -31.89 15.82
N ILE A 7 -22.83 -32.32 15.31
CA ILE A 7 -21.60 -31.51 15.32
C ILE A 7 -21.80 -30.22 14.51
N ARG A 8 -22.34 -30.32 13.30
CA ARG A 8 -22.55 -29.14 12.42
C ARG A 8 -23.56 -28.16 13.01
N LYS A 9 -24.64 -28.66 13.62
CA LYS A 9 -25.66 -27.83 14.27
C LYS A 9 -25.10 -27.10 15.49
N ALA A 10 -24.19 -27.72 16.25
CA ALA A 10 -23.56 -27.09 17.41
C ALA A 10 -22.48 -26.05 17.02
N GLN A 11 -21.76 -26.25 15.91
CA GLN A 11 -20.66 -25.37 15.49
C GLN A 11 -21.12 -24.08 14.79
N ARG A 12 -22.30 -24.08 14.15
CA ARG A 12 -22.75 -22.95 13.31
C ARG A 12 -23.13 -21.71 14.15
N SER A 13 -22.92 -20.53 13.58
CA SER A 13 -23.48 -19.28 14.11
C SER A 13 -24.99 -19.21 13.84
N ASN A 14 -25.73 -18.51 14.71
CA ASN A 14 -27.18 -18.32 14.57
C ASN A 14 -27.58 -16.97 13.94
N GLY A 15 -26.69 -15.97 13.98
CA GLY A 15 -26.95 -14.61 13.51
C GLY A 15 -26.08 -14.20 12.31
N PRO A 16 -26.34 -13.02 11.74
CA PRO A 16 -25.52 -12.47 10.66
C PRO A 16 -24.13 -12.08 11.16
N ALA A 17 -23.14 -12.10 10.26
CA ALA A 17 -21.81 -11.56 10.54
C ALA A 17 -21.91 -10.04 10.79
N THR A 18 -21.22 -9.56 11.82
CA THR A 18 -21.24 -8.15 12.24
C THR A 18 -19.81 -7.66 12.52
N ILE A 19 -19.51 -6.41 12.18
CA ILE A 19 -18.22 -5.79 12.51
C ILE A 19 -18.20 -5.52 14.02
N LEU A 20 -17.26 -6.17 14.72
CA LEU A 20 -17.10 -5.98 16.16
C LEU A 20 -16.01 -4.96 16.50
N ALA A 21 -15.00 -4.82 15.62
CA ALA A 21 -13.92 -3.85 15.76
C ALA A 21 -13.29 -3.54 14.40
N PHE A 22 -12.59 -2.41 14.31
CA PHE A 22 -11.80 -2.03 13.15
C PHE A 22 -10.50 -1.36 13.60
N GLY A 23 -9.42 -1.59 12.86
CA GLY A 23 -8.11 -1.02 13.11
C GLY A 23 -7.40 -0.70 11.80
N THR A 24 -6.64 0.40 11.77
CA THR A 24 -5.92 0.84 10.57
C THR A 24 -4.45 1.15 10.88
N ALA A 25 -3.58 0.90 9.91
CA ALA A 25 -2.17 1.26 9.97
C ALA A 25 -1.72 1.80 8.62
N THR A 26 -0.74 2.69 8.64
CA THR A 26 -0.12 3.26 7.45
C THR A 26 1.41 3.25 7.64
N PRO A 27 2.18 3.21 6.53
CA PRO A 27 3.60 3.53 6.57
C PRO A 27 3.87 4.89 7.24
N SER A 28 5.09 5.10 7.75
CA SER A 28 5.51 6.38 8.35
C SER A 28 5.80 7.46 7.31
N HIS A 29 6.38 7.10 6.17
CA HIS A 29 6.76 8.04 5.12
C HIS A 29 5.53 8.60 4.41
N CYS A 30 5.34 9.91 4.54
CA CYS A 30 4.18 10.66 4.05
C CYS A 30 4.61 11.61 2.93
N VAL A 31 3.94 11.51 1.79
CA VAL A 31 4.20 12.38 0.63
C VAL A 31 2.95 13.17 0.28
N THR A 32 3.12 14.49 0.11
CA THR A 32 2.02 15.37 -0.27
C THR A 32 1.72 15.22 -1.75
N GLN A 33 0.44 15.30 -2.12
CA GLN A 33 0.04 15.18 -3.52
C GLN A 33 0.51 16.39 -4.34
N ALA A 34 0.68 17.55 -3.71
CA ALA A 34 1.16 18.77 -4.35
C ALA A 34 2.61 18.64 -4.82
N GLU A 35 3.48 17.99 -4.03
CA GLU A 35 4.91 17.79 -4.35
C GLU A 35 5.14 16.51 -5.16
N TYR A 36 4.15 15.62 -5.24
CA TYR A 36 4.31 14.31 -5.87
C TYR A 36 4.73 14.35 -7.35
N PRO A 37 4.23 15.28 -8.21
CA PRO A 37 4.72 15.41 -9.58
C PRO A 37 6.22 15.69 -9.66
N ASP A 38 6.73 16.60 -8.82
CA ASP A 38 8.15 16.94 -8.81
C ASP A 38 9.00 15.79 -8.27
N TYR A 39 8.57 15.22 -7.14
CA TYR A 39 9.19 14.04 -6.56
C TYR A 39 9.29 12.88 -7.56
N TYR A 40 8.17 12.51 -8.18
CA TYR A 40 8.08 11.35 -9.08
C TYR A 40 8.96 11.52 -10.32
N PHE A 41 8.90 12.69 -10.98
CA PHE A 41 9.68 12.93 -12.20
C PHE A 41 11.17 13.05 -11.92
N ARG A 42 11.57 13.60 -10.76
CA ARG A 42 12.96 13.64 -10.31
C ARG A 42 13.52 12.24 -10.05
N ILE A 43 12.85 11.45 -9.20
CA ILE A 43 13.39 10.14 -8.78
C ILE A 43 13.37 9.09 -9.91
N THR A 44 12.52 9.28 -10.92
CA THR A 44 12.46 8.43 -12.11
C THR A 44 13.28 8.96 -13.29
N ASN A 45 14.15 9.95 -13.07
CA ASN A 45 15.01 10.56 -14.09
C ASN A 45 14.24 11.00 -15.36
N SER A 46 13.02 11.52 -15.17
CA SER A 46 12.07 11.82 -16.24
C SER A 46 11.76 13.32 -16.37
N GLU A 47 12.52 14.20 -15.70
CA GLU A 47 12.27 15.65 -15.71
C GLU A 47 12.30 16.29 -17.09
N HIS A 48 13.04 15.70 -18.03
CA HIS A 48 13.09 16.11 -19.44
C HIS A 48 11.75 15.91 -20.18
N MET A 49 10.84 15.09 -19.66
CA MET A 49 9.52 14.80 -20.25
C MET A 49 8.47 15.84 -19.79
N THR A 50 8.68 17.11 -20.14
CA THR A 50 7.89 18.25 -19.64
C THR A 50 6.38 18.11 -19.90
N ASP A 51 5.99 17.71 -21.10
CA ASP A 51 4.58 17.56 -21.49
C ASP A 51 3.89 16.45 -20.69
N LEU A 52 4.63 15.38 -20.39
CA LEU A 52 4.15 14.28 -19.56
C LEU A 52 4.02 14.72 -18.10
N LYS A 53 4.98 15.53 -17.61
CA LYS A 53 4.95 16.11 -16.26
C LYS A 53 3.75 17.03 -16.06
N GLU A 54 3.42 17.87 -17.04
CA GLU A 54 2.26 18.75 -16.97
C GLU A 54 0.94 17.95 -16.94
N LYS A 55 0.82 16.93 -17.80
CA LYS A 55 -0.32 16.00 -17.77
C LYS A 55 -0.44 15.31 -16.40
N PHE A 56 0.68 14.87 -15.84
CA PHE A 56 0.71 14.22 -14.53
C PHE A 56 0.35 15.15 -13.37
N LYS A 57 0.82 16.41 -13.42
CA LYS A 57 0.43 17.44 -12.45
C LYS A 57 -1.08 17.66 -12.44
N ARG A 58 -1.70 17.81 -13.62
CA ARG A 58 -3.16 17.92 -13.74
C ARG A 58 -3.90 16.71 -13.18
N MET A 59 -3.37 15.49 -13.38
CA MET A 59 -3.93 14.28 -12.78
C MET A 59 -3.86 14.31 -11.25
N CYS A 60 -2.71 14.74 -10.69
CA CYS A 60 -2.53 14.88 -9.25
C CYS A 60 -3.48 15.92 -8.64
N GLU A 61 -3.63 17.10 -9.27
CA GLU A 61 -4.54 18.16 -8.81
C GLU A 61 -6.01 17.70 -8.82
N LYS A 62 -6.44 16.98 -9.85
CA LYS A 62 -7.82 16.49 -9.98
C LYS A 62 -8.12 15.22 -9.20
N SER A 63 -7.11 14.59 -8.58
CA SER A 63 -7.28 13.32 -7.86
C SER A 63 -8.04 13.43 -6.54
N MET A 64 -8.24 14.65 -6.02
CA MET A 64 -8.81 14.91 -4.69
C MET A 64 -8.00 14.31 -3.51
N ILE A 65 -6.77 13.85 -3.77
CA ILE A 65 -5.84 13.32 -2.77
C ILE A 65 -5.03 14.48 -2.21
N LYS A 66 -4.90 14.58 -0.88
CA LYS A 66 -4.02 15.57 -0.23
C LYS A 66 -2.63 15.02 0.06
N LYS A 67 -2.55 13.78 0.53
CA LYS A 67 -1.31 13.09 0.91
C LYS A 67 -1.48 11.58 0.84
N ARG A 68 -0.37 10.85 0.71
CA ARG A 68 -0.32 9.38 0.75
C ARG A 68 0.83 8.92 1.64
N TYR A 69 0.66 7.74 2.21
CA TYR A 69 1.68 7.06 3.01
C TYR A 69 2.26 5.91 2.20
N MET A 70 3.57 5.87 2.03
CA MET A 70 4.26 4.92 1.15
C MET A 70 5.42 4.26 1.89
N HIS A 71 5.60 2.94 1.74
CA HIS A 71 6.83 2.28 2.22
C HIS A 71 8.05 2.63 1.35
N ILE A 72 7.81 2.94 0.08
CA ILE A 72 8.86 3.32 -0.86
C ILE A 72 9.32 4.75 -0.52
N THR A 73 10.56 4.89 -0.07
CA THR A 73 11.23 6.18 0.18
C THR A 73 12.18 6.53 -0.95
N GLU A 74 12.70 7.76 -0.95
CA GLU A 74 13.67 8.19 -1.95
C GLU A 74 14.99 7.40 -1.83
N GLU A 75 15.41 7.09 -0.61
CA GLU A 75 16.61 6.30 -0.32
C GLU A 75 16.49 4.89 -0.86
N PHE A 76 15.35 4.23 -0.60
CA PHE A 76 15.10 2.89 -1.13
C PHE A 76 15.09 2.85 -2.66
N LEU A 77 14.53 3.88 -3.31
CA LEU A 77 14.52 3.99 -4.77
C LEU A 77 15.91 4.25 -5.36
N LYS A 78 16.77 4.99 -4.65
CA LYS A 78 18.18 5.20 -5.05
C LYS A 78 18.99 3.90 -4.99
N GLU A 79 18.72 3.05 -4.00
CA GLU A 79 19.33 1.72 -3.88
C GLU A 79 18.78 0.72 -4.90
N ASN A 80 17.57 0.95 -5.42
CA ASN A 80 16.86 0.06 -6.35
C ASN A 80 16.50 0.77 -7.67
N PRO A 81 17.47 1.23 -8.48
CA PRO A 81 17.21 2.05 -9.67
C PRO A 81 16.33 1.35 -10.72
N ASN A 82 16.37 0.02 -10.81
CA ASN A 82 15.49 -0.75 -11.69
C ASN A 82 14.01 -0.59 -11.34
N MET A 83 13.67 -0.20 -10.11
CA MET A 83 12.28 0.11 -9.73
C MET A 83 11.80 1.45 -10.29
N CYS A 84 12.72 2.36 -10.60
CA CYS A 84 12.45 3.66 -11.22
C CYS A 84 12.44 3.59 -12.74
N ALA A 85 13.12 2.61 -13.34
CA ALA A 85 13.12 2.39 -14.78
C ALA A 85 11.84 1.67 -15.24
N TYR A 86 11.18 2.21 -16.28
CA TYR A 86 9.82 1.82 -16.69
C TYR A 86 9.63 0.31 -16.95
N MET A 87 10.61 -0.37 -17.56
CA MET A 87 10.51 -1.78 -17.96
C MET A 87 11.74 -2.61 -17.54
N ALA A 88 12.51 -2.12 -16.55
CA ALA A 88 13.64 -2.88 -16.05
C ALA A 88 13.18 -4.02 -15.11
N PRO A 89 13.88 -5.17 -15.11
CA PRO A 89 13.59 -6.25 -14.18
C PRO A 89 13.78 -5.78 -12.74
N SER A 90 12.69 -5.79 -11.98
CA SER A 90 12.66 -5.32 -10.59
C SER A 90 11.74 -6.17 -9.69
N LEU A 91 11.34 -7.36 -10.15
CA LEU A 91 10.41 -8.22 -9.42
C LEU A 91 10.98 -8.65 -8.07
N ASP A 92 12.23 -9.11 -8.03
CA ASP A 92 12.85 -9.64 -6.81
C ASP A 92 12.95 -8.55 -5.73
N ALA A 93 13.48 -7.37 -6.07
CA ALA A 93 13.54 -6.22 -5.15
C ALA A 93 12.16 -5.80 -4.62
N ARG A 94 11.11 -5.88 -5.48
CA ARG A 94 9.73 -5.61 -5.05
C ARG A 94 9.22 -6.68 -4.09
N GLN A 95 9.53 -7.96 -4.36
CA GLN A 95 9.14 -9.08 -3.51
C GLN A 95 9.83 -9.03 -2.14
N ASP A 96 11.13 -8.77 -2.12
CA ASP A 96 11.90 -8.65 -0.87
C ASP A 96 11.32 -7.58 0.05
N LEU A 97 10.80 -6.48 -0.52
CA LEU A 97 10.07 -5.46 0.23
C LEU A 97 8.68 -5.95 0.70
N VAL A 98 7.82 -6.36 -0.23
CA VAL A 98 6.39 -6.58 0.09
C VAL A 98 6.14 -7.84 0.91
N VAL A 99 6.95 -8.89 0.74
CA VAL A 99 6.84 -10.14 1.53
C VAL A 99 7.03 -9.86 3.02
N VAL A 100 7.82 -8.85 3.36
CA VAL A 100 8.10 -8.44 4.74
C VAL A 100 7.13 -7.36 5.22
N GLU A 101 6.94 -6.30 4.43
CA GLU A 101 6.21 -5.11 4.90
C GLU A 101 4.69 -5.28 4.90
N VAL A 102 4.11 -6.08 3.99
CA VAL A 102 2.68 -6.38 3.98
C VAL A 102 2.21 -7.05 5.28
N PRO A 103 2.81 -8.17 5.75
CA PRO A 103 2.38 -8.79 7.00
C PRO A 103 2.68 -7.92 8.22
N LYS A 104 3.76 -7.12 8.23
CA LYS A 104 4.02 -6.16 9.31
C LYS A 104 2.92 -5.09 9.41
N LEU A 105 2.57 -4.45 8.30
CA LEU A 105 1.53 -3.44 8.28
C LEU A 105 0.16 -4.02 8.66
N GLY A 106 -0.14 -5.24 8.21
CA GLY A 106 -1.33 -5.99 8.61
C GLY A 106 -1.37 -6.29 10.10
N LYS A 107 -0.24 -6.71 10.70
CA LYS A 107 -0.11 -6.92 12.14
C LYS A 107 -0.37 -5.64 12.94
N ASP A 108 0.13 -4.51 12.48
CA ASP A 108 -0.06 -3.22 13.17
C ASP A 108 -1.52 -2.75 13.12
N ALA A 109 -2.22 -2.99 12.01
CA ALA A 109 -3.66 -2.74 11.93
C ALA A 109 -4.45 -3.69 12.84
N ALA A 110 -4.14 -4.99 12.82
CA ALA A 110 -4.82 -6.01 13.63
C ALA A 110 -4.66 -5.78 15.13
N LYS A 111 -3.48 -5.34 15.59
CA LYS A 111 -3.26 -4.97 16.99
C LYS A 111 -4.21 -3.86 17.47
N LYS A 112 -4.58 -2.93 16.58
CA LYS A 112 -5.47 -1.80 16.93
C LYS A 112 -6.96 -2.19 16.92
N SER A 113 -7.33 -3.30 16.29
CA SER A 113 -8.71 -3.81 16.34
C SER A 113 -9.00 -4.66 17.59
N HIS A 114 -8.02 -4.86 18.46
CA HIS A 114 -8.17 -5.56 19.73
C HIS A 114 -8.03 -4.55 20.87
N SER A 115 -9.14 -3.91 21.25
CA SER A 115 -9.26 -3.11 22.48
C SER A 115 -10.39 -3.65 23.33
#